data_AF-A0A7Y8FJZ8-F1
#
_entry.id   AF-A0A7Y8FJZ8-F1
#
_cell.length_a   1.000
_cell.length_b   1.000
_cell.length_c   1.000
_cell.angle_alpha   90.00
_cell.angle_beta   90.00
_cell.angle_gamma   90.00
#
_symmetry.space_group_name_H-M   'P 1'
#
loop_
_entity.id
_entity.type
_entity.pdbx_description
1 polymer ?
#
loop_
_entity_poly.entity_id
_entity_poly.type
_entity_poly.pdbx_seq_one_letter_code
_entity_poly.pdbx_strand_id
1 'polypeptide(L)'
;THTSMNALGQALGREAQAKAFLGFYDQHIKAITDAVATLPAGPRPSVFLELLAGAWQAPGHTTGKSGMGEVIKLVGGRNIAADVVPGALGDISVEYALKADPDVYVATGN
;
A
#
# COMPACT_ATOMS: atom_id res chain seq x y z
N THR A 1 1.40 12.20 0.70
CA THR A 1 0.19 12.85 0.16
C THR A 1 0.18 14.36 0.36
N HIS A 2 0.30 14.87 1.58
CA HIS A 2 0.20 16.31 1.89
C HIS A 2 1.11 17.22 1.08
N THR A 3 2.40 16.91 0.99
CA THR A 3 3.38 17.73 0.26
C THR A 3 2.95 17.96 -1.18
N SER A 4 2.60 16.87 -1.90
CA SER A 4 2.19 16.95 -3.30
C SER A 4 0.87 17.71 -3.48
N MET A 5 -0.14 17.50 -2.62
CA MET A 5 -1.41 18.22 -2.74
C MET A 5 -1.32 19.69 -2.40
N ASN A 6 -0.53 20.07 -1.40
CA ASN A 6 -0.29 21.48 -1.11
C ASN A 6 0.44 22.15 -2.30
N ALA A 7 1.44 21.47 -2.88
CA ALA A 7 2.14 21.98 -4.05
C ALA A 7 1.20 22.16 -5.26
N LEU A 8 0.33 21.19 -5.55
CA LEU A 8 -0.68 21.32 -6.61
C LEU A 8 -1.67 22.45 -6.33
N GLY A 9 -2.13 22.59 -5.09
CA GLY A 9 -3.02 23.68 -4.68
C GLY A 9 -2.39 25.05 -4.96
N GLN A 10 -1.13 25.24 -4.60
CA GLN A 10 -0.39 26.47 -4.86
C GLN A 10 -0.16 26.70 -6.37
N ALA A 11 0.33 25.68 -7.08
CA ALA A 11 0.65 25.79 -8.50
C ALA A 11 -0.57 26.11 -9.38
N LEU A 12 -1.76 25.72 -8.94
CA LEU A 12 -3.00 25.89 -9.70
C LEU A 12 -3.92 27.00 -9.16
N GLY A 13 -3.54 27.68 -8.07
CA GLY A 13 -4.39 28.65 -7.36
C GLY A 13 -5.70 28.00 -6.88
N ARG A 14 -5.57 26.84 -6.23
CA ARG A 14 -6.64 25.95 -5.74
C ARG A 14 -6.37 25.47 -4.31
N GLU A 15 -5.81 26.32 -3.47
CA GLU A 15 -5.41 26.00 -2.10
C GLU A 15 -6.61 25.60 -1.23
N ALA A 16 -7.78 26.23 -1.44
CA ALA A 16 -9.00 25.87 -0.72
C ALA A 16 -9.44 24.43 -1.03
N GLN A 17 -9.36 24.01 -2.30
CA GLN A 17 -9.69 22.65 -2.74
C GLN A 17 -8.65 21.64 -2.24
N ALA A 18 -7.36 21.98 -2.30
CA ALA A 18 -6.29 21.15 -1.75
C ALA A 18 -6.50 20.92 -0.24
N LYS A 19 -6.83 21.98 0.52
CA LYS A 19 -7.14 21.89 1.95
C LYS A 19 -8.38 21.03 2.22
N ALA A 20 -9.45 21.20 1.44
CA ALA A 20 -10.65 20.40 1.58
C ALA A 20 -10.38 18.91 1.32
N PHE A 21 -9.63 18.59 0.26
CA PHE A 21 -9.23 17.21 -0.03
C PHE A 21 -8.36 16.62 1.08
N LEU A 22 -7.37 17.37 1.59
CA LEU A 22 -6.52 16.87 2.67
C LEU A 22 -7.30 16.66 3.97
N GLY A 23 -8.28 17.52 4.28
CA GLY A 23 -9.19 17.29 5.41
C GLY A 23 -9.98 15.99 5.27
N PHE A 24 -10.53 15.73 4.08
CA PHE A 24 -11.19 14.46 3.76
C PHE A 24 -10.23 13.27 3.89
N TYR A 25 -9.05 13.36 3.29
CA TYR A 25 -8.02 12.32 3.36
C TYR A 25 -7.64 11.98 4.81
N ASP A 26 -7.35 12.99 5.62
CA ASP A 26 -6.92 12.82 7.01
C ASP A 26 -8.02 12.21 7.88
N GLN A 27 -9.28 12.59 7.66
CA GLN A 27 -10.41 11.98 8.36
C GLN A 27 -10.49 10.47 8.10
N HIS A 28 -10.33 10.05 6.84
CA HIS A 28 -10.40 8.64 6.48
C HIS A 28 -9.18 7.84 6.94
N ILE A 29 -7.98 8.40 6.79
CA ILE A 29 -6.76 7.76 7.32
C ILE A 29 -6.86 7.59 8.83
N LYS A 30 -7.31 8.63 9.55
CA LYS A 30 -7.50 8.57 11.00
C LYS A 30 -8.48 7.46 11.41
N ALA A 31 -9.64 7.36 10.77
CA ALA A 31 -10.63 6.34 11.09
C ALA A 31 -10.05 4.91 10.96
N ILE A 32 -9.23 4.67 9.93
CA ILE A 32 -8.56 3.39 9.72
C ILE A 32 -7.48 3.17 10.78
N THR A 33 -6.58 4.14 11.00
CA THR A 33 -5.47 3.98 11.94
C THR A 33 -5.95 3.84 13.39
N ASP A 34 -7.01 4.56 13.77
CA ASP A 34 -7.62 4.43 15.09
C ASP A 34 -8.16 3.00 15.29
N ALA A 35 -8.89 2.46 14.31
CA ALA A 35 -9.37 1.08 14.36
C ALA A 35 -8.22 0.06 14.43
N VAL A 36 -7.19 0.22 13.60
CA VAL A 36 -6.00 -0.66 13.58
C VAL A 36 -5.24 -0.62 14.92
N ALA A 37 -5.21 0.52 15.59
CA ALA A 37 -4.56 0.71 16.89
C ALA A 37 -5.30 -0.01 18.04
N THR A 38 -6.60 -0.26 17.91
CA THR A 38 -7.36 -1.05 18.90
C THR A 38 -7.15 -2.56 18.79
N LEU A 39 -6.55 -3.02 17.69
CA LEU A 39 -6.32 -4.45 17.50
C LEU A 39 -5.24 -4.96 18.47
N PRO A 40 -5.39 -6.18 19.03
CA PRO A 40 -4.40 -6.75 19.93
C PRO A 40 -2.99 -6.78 19.33
N ALA A 41 -1.99 -6.64 20.19
CA ALA A 41 -0.61 -6.93 19.81
C ALA A 41 -0.50 -8.41 19.46
N GLY A 42 -0.21 -8.72 18.20
CA GLY A 42 -0.18 -10.08 17.69
C GLY A 42 0.30 -10.12 16.23
N PRO A 43 0.47 -11.32 15.66
CA PRO A 43 0.85 -11.45 14.27
C PRO A 43 -0.22 -10.80 13.39
N ARG A 44 0.20 -9.75 12.70
CA ARG A 44 -0.60 -9.07 11.67
C ARG A 44 -0.69 -9.96 10.42
N PRO A 45 -1.81 -9.95 9.66
CA PRO A 45 -1.94 -10.80 8.46
C PRO A 45 -0.81 -10.56 7.46
N SER A 46 -0.19 -11.62 6.92
CA SER A 46 0.71 -11.52 5.76
C SER A 46 -0.10 -11.21 4.51
N VAL A 47 0.43 -10.33 3.66
CA VAL A 47 -0.19 -9.90 2.42
C VAL A 47 0.79 -10.08 1.29
N PHE A 48 0.35 -10.77 0.24
CA PHE A 48 0.95 -10.69 -1.08
C PHE A 48 0.06 -9.83 -1.97
N LEU A 49 0.62 -8.75 -2.49
CA LEU A 49 -0.05 -7.88 -3.45
C LEU A 49 0.61 -8.05 -4.81
N GLU A 50 -0.10 -8.65 -5.75
CA GLU A 50 0.34 -8.78 -7.13
C GLU A 50 -0.21 -7.62 -7.96
N LEU A 51 0.71 -6.87 -8.56
CA LEU A 51 0.41 -5.71 -9.37
C LEU A 51 0.10 -6.13 -10.80
N LEU A 52 -1.11 -5.78 -11.28
CA LEU A 52 -1.57 -6.11 -12.63
C LEU A 52 -1.49 -7.62 -12.88
N ALA A 53 -2.07 -8.42 -11.98
CA ALA A 53 -2.01 -9.87 -12.05
C ALA A 53 -2.51 -10.38 -13.41
N GLY A 54 -1.72 -11.22 -14.07
CA GLY A 54 -2.00 -11.75 -15.41
C GLY A 54 -1.67 -10.82 -16.58
N ALA A 55 -1.23 -9.57 -16.34
CA ALA A 55 -0.76 -8.69 -17.41
C ALA A 55 0.68 -9.01 -17.87
N TRP A 56 1.48 -9.61 -17.00
CA TRP A 56 2.88 -9.94 -17.24
C TRP A 56 3.05 -11.40 -17.67
N GLN A 57 4.12 -11.69 -18.42
CA GLN A 57 4.45 -13.06 -18.84
C GLN A 57 4.76 -13.98 -17.65
N ALA A 58 5.40 -13.45 -16.62
CA ALA A 58 5.65 -14.14 -15.37
C ALA A 58 4.82 -13.48 -14.25
N PRO A 59 4.17 -14.28 -13.38
CA PRO A 59 3.51 -13.74 -12.18
C PRO A 59 4.53 -13.21 -11.18
N GLY A 60 4.05 -12.51 -10.15
CA GLY A 60 4.88 -12.08 -9.03
C GLY A 60 5.34 -10.64 -9.08
N HIS A 61 4.92 -9.87 -10.08
CA HIS A 61 5.17 -8.43 -10.11
C HIS A 61 4.48 -7.77 -8.91
N THR A 62 5.23 -7.05 -8.07
CA THR A 62 4.77 -6.64 -6.75
C THR A 62 5.44 -5.34 -6.28
N THR A 63 5.10 -4.92 -5.07
CA THR A 63 5.56 -3.69 -4.42
C THR A 63 6.40 -4.01 -3.19
N GLY A 64 7.48 -3.26 -2.97
CA GLY A 64 8.33 -3.36 -1.79
C GLY A 64 7.79 -2.55 -0.60
N LYS A 65 8.62 -1.70 0.01
CA LYS A 65 8.25 -0.88 1.18
C LYS A 65 7.51 0.41 0.86
N SER A 66 7.52 0.86 -0.41
CA SER A 66 6.87 2.10 -0.84
C SER A 66 5.61 1.84 -1.67
N GLY A 67 4.86 2.87 -2.04
CA GLY A 67 3.65 2.71 -2.87
C GLY A 67 2.56 1.93 -2.13
N MET A 68 2.04 0.86 -2.76
CA MET A 68 1.01 0.02 -2.12
C MET A 68 1.55 -0.74 -0.90
N GLY A 69 2.87 -0.92 -0.77
CA GLY A 69 3.50 -1.45 0.43
C GLY A 69 3.27 -0.57 1.68
N GLU A 70 3.22 0.75 1.52
CA GLU A 70 2.91 1.67 2.62
C GLU A 70 1.44 1.54 3.04
N VAL A 71 0.55 1.30 2.08
CA VAL A 71 -0.88 1.08 2.36
C VAL A 71 -1.07 -0.21 3.15
N ILE A 72 -0.42 -1.31 2.74
CA ILE A 72 -0.45 -2.59 3.48
C ILE A 72 0.00 -2.36 4.93
N LYS A 73 1.12 -1.64 5.13
CA LYS A 73 1.63 -1.34 6.46
C LYS A 73 0.66 -0.46 7.27
N LEU A 74 0.09 0.58 6.65
CA LEU A 74 -0.83 1.52 7.29
C LEU A 74 -2.07 0.82 7.84
N VAL A 75 -2.62 -0.14 7.09
CA VAL A 75 -3.79 -0.91 7.51
C VAL A 75 -3.43 -2.07 8.45
N GLY A 76 -2.16 -2.16 8.87
CA GLY A 76 -1.67 -3.14 9.82
C GLY A 76 -1.45 -4.53 9.22
N GLY A 77 -1.22 -4.65 7.91
CA GLY A 77 -0.77 -5.89 7.27
C GLY A 77 0.75 -6.00 7.19
N ARG A 78 1.26 -7.21 6.93
CA ARG A 78 2.68 -7.50 6.69
C ARG A 78 2.89 -7.85 5.22
N ASN A 79 3.46 -6.95 4.44
CA ASN A 79 3.82 -7.23 3.06
C ASN A 79 4.94 -8.27 2.99
N ILE A 80 4.70 -9.43 2.36
CA ILE A 80 5.72 -10.48 2.21
C ILE A 80 6.91 -10.05 1.35
N ALA A 81 6.70 -9.08 0.45
CA ALA A 81 7.73 -8.59 -0.46
C ALA A 81 8.58 -7.45 0.14
N ALA A 82 8.24 -6.94 1.34
CA ALA A 82 8.83 -5.73 1.90
C ALA A 82 10.36 -5.79 2.01
N ASP A 83 10.93 -6.92 2.44
CA ASP A 83 12.36 -7.04 2.71
C ASP A 83 13.15 -7.71 1.57
N VAL A 84 12.47 -8.18 0.53
CA VAL A 84 13.10 -8.89 -0.61
C VAL A 84 13.06 -8.10 -1.92
N VAL A 85 12.13 -7.13 -2.04
CA VAL A 85 12.11 -6.18 -3.15
C VAL A 85 12.89 -4.93 -2.75
N PRO A 86 14.08 -4.64 -3.34
CA PRO A 86 14.95 -3.55 -2.88
C PRO A 86 14.40 -2.15 -3.15
N GLY A 87 13.49 -2.02 -4.12
CA GLY A 87 12.92 -0.76 -4.59
C GLY A 87 11.41 -0.64 -4.33
N ALA A 88 10.78 0.29 -5.05
CA ALA A 88 9.34 0.50 -4.96
C ALA A 88 8.54 -0.66 -5.57
N LEU A 89 9.05 -1.17 -6.68
CA LEU A 89 8.47 -2.23 -7.50
C LEU A 89 9.57 -3.26 -7.81
N GLY A 90 9.14 -4.50 -8.03
CA GLY A 90 10.00 -5.58 -8.44
C GLY A 90 9.21 -6.88 -8.52
N ASP A 91 9.92 -7.99 -8.64
CA ASP A 91 9.29 -9.30 -8.83
C ASP A 91 9.73 -10.25 -7.71
N ILE A 92 8.81 -11.09 -7.26
CA ILE A 92 9.10 -12.26 -6.44
C ILE A 92 8.76 -13.52 -7.24
N SER A 93 9.45 -14.63 -6.98
CA SER A 93 9.10 -15.89 -7.65
C SER A 93 7.81 -16.48 -7.09
N VAL A 94 7.15 -17.34 -7.86
CA VAL A 94 5.96 -18.08 -7.41
C VAL A 94 6.30 -18.96 -6.21
N GLU A 95 7.45 -19.63 -6.24
CA GLU A 95 7.92 -20.49 -5.15
C GLU A 95 8.16 -19.68 -3.87
N TYR A 96 8.64 -18.44 -3.99
CA TYR A 96 8.75 -17.54 -2.84
C TYR A 96 7.37 -17.22 -2.26
N ALA A 97 6.41 -16.84 -3.10
CA ALA A 97 5.05 -16.52 -2.67
C ALA A 97 4.34 -17.72 -2.02
N LEU A 98 4.43 -18.91 -2.64
CA LEU A 98 3.87 -20.15 -2.09
C LEU A 98 4.53 -20.55 -0.76
N LYS A 99 5.86 -20.40 -0.65
CA LYS A 99 6.58 -20.67 0.61
C LYS A 99 6.25 -19.67 1.71
N ALA A 100 5.98 -18.42 1.33
CA ALA A 100 5.61 -17.36 2.27
C ALA A 100 4.19 -17.52 2.82
N ASP A 101 3.33 -18.28 2.12
CA ASP A 101 1.96 -18.63 2.50
C ASP A 101 1.18 -17.41 3.05
N PRO A 102 0.94 -16.38 2.21
CA PRO A 102 0.32 -15.15 2.68
C PRO A 102 -1.14 -15.38 3.11
N ASP A 103 -1.52 -14.83 4.26
CA ASP A 103 -2.91 -14.89 4.76
C ASP A 103 -3.90 -14.24 3.77
N VAL A 104 -3.44 -13.23 3.04
CA VAL A 104 -4.24 -12.47 2.07
C VAL A 104 -3.48 -12.31 0.75
N TYR A 105 -4.15 -12.65 -0.35
CA TYR A 105 -3.72 -12.33 -1.71
C TYR A 105 -4.57 -11.19 -2.27
N VAL A 106 -3.90 -10.15 -2.80
CA VAL A 106 -4.53 -9.00 -3.45
C VAL A 106 -4.00 -8.90 -4.87
N ALA A 107 -4.88 -8.98 -5.85
CA ALA A 107 -4.57 -8.69 -7.24
C ALA A 107 -5.07 -7.29 -7.60
N THR A 108 -4.19 -6.43 -8.13
CA THR A 108 -4.61 -5.18 -8.77
C THR A 108 -4.77 -5.39 -10.27
N GLY A 109 -5.62 -4.59 -10.91
CA GLY A 109 -5.93 -4.68 -12.34
C GLY A 109 -6.45 -3.35 -12.88
N ASN A 110 -6.75 -3.34 -14.18
CA ASN A 110 -7.31 -2.20 -14.91
C ASN A 110 -8.71 -2.53 -15.43
#